data_AF-A0A653N9I7-F1
#
_entry.id   AF-A0A653N9I7-F1
#
_cell.length_a   1.000
_cell.length_b   1.000
_cell.length_c   1.000
_cell.angle_alpha   90.00
_cell.angle_beta   90.00
_cell.angle_gamma   90.00
#
_symmetry.space_group_name_H-M   'P 1'
#
loop_
_entity.id
_entity.type
_entity.pdbx_description
1 polymer ?
#
loop_
_entity_poly.entity_id
_entity_poly.type
_entity_poly.pdbx_seq_one_letter_code
_entity_poly.pdbx_strand_id
1 'polypeptide(L)' 'MPADNTENTENPDNTEHPDLQRLRRWEESGGTWAVAARRATPSGETVTLALMTCDGGEEMDVFSSSDPGLVEYVSGDAD' A
#
# COMPACT_ATOMS: atom_id res chain seq x y z
N MET A 1 -3.13 -1.97 -33.19
CA MET A 1 -2.59 -1.15 -32.10
C MET A 1 -2.44 -2.04 -30.88
N PRO A 2 -1.22 -2.34 -30.41
CA PRO A 2 -1.04 -2.87 -29.07
C PRO A 2 -0.73 -1.70 -28.12
N ALA A 3 -1.55 -1.49 -27.09
CA ALA A 3 -1.13 -0.75 -25.91
C ALA A 3 -0.25 -1.71 -25.12
N ASP A 4 1.04 -1.59 -25.41
CA ASP A 4 2.18 -2.12 -24.68
C ASP A 4 2.18 -1.49 -23.28
N ASN A 5 1.76 -2.27 -22.28
CA ASN A 5 1.99 -1.94 -20.88
C ASN A 5 2.67 -3.15 -20.25
N THR A 6 3.95 -3.29 -20.64
CA THR A 6 4.95 -4.18 -20.09
C THR A 6 4.85 -4.27 -18.57
N GLU A 7 4.65 -5.49 -18.10
CA GLU A 7 5.41 -6.10 -17.01
C GLU A 7 6.30 -5.11 -16.23
N ASN A 8 5.79 -4.59 -15.11
CA ASN A 8 6.67 -4.14 -14.03
C ASN A 8 7.05 -5.38 -13.20
N THR A 9 7.78 -6.28 -13.85
CA THR A 9 8.41 -7.45 -13.23
C THR A 9 9.88 -7.06 -13.08
N GLU A 10 10.37 -7.09 -11.83
CA GLU A 10 11.79 -7.11 -11.46
C GLU A 10 12.56 -5.77 -11.47
N ASN A 11 12.50 -5.04 -10.34
CA ASN A 11 13.63 -4.20 -9.92
C ASN A 11 14.10 -4.66 -8.53
N PRO A 12 15.02 -5.65 -8.43
CA PRO A 12 15.48 -6.20 -7.15
C PRO A 12 16.42 -5.27 -6.36
N ASP A 13 16.70 -4.05 -6.85
CA ASP A 13 17.56 -3.06 -6.21
C ASP A 13 16.79 -1.87 -5.59
N ASN A 14 15.47 -1.78 -5.81
CA ASN A 14 14.64 -0.80 -5.11
C ASN A 14 14.35 -1.28 -3.68
N THR A 15 15.27 -0.95 -2.77
CA THR A 15 14.95 -0.78 -1.33
C THR A 15 13.99 0.42 -1.13
N GLU A 16 13.56 1.05 -2.22
CA GLU A 16 12.35 1.83 -2.46
C GLU A 16 11.04 1.07 -2.15
N HIS A 17 10.46 1.13 -0.95
CA HIS A 17 9.33 0.28 -0.54
C HIS A 17 8.14 0.35 -1.52
N PRO A 18 7.89 -0.69 -2.36
CA PRO A 18 6.94 -0.62 -3.48
C PRO A 18 5.49 -0.43 -3.01
N ASP A 19 5.19 -0.93 -1.81
CA ASP A 19 3.90 -0.78 -1.14
C ASP A 19 3.60 0.68 -0.77
N LEU A 20 4.61 1.44 -0.34
CA LEU A 20 4.47 2.85 0.02
C LEU A 20 4.23 3.72 -1.22
N GLN A 21 4.95 3.43 -2.31
CA GLN A 21 4.73 4.13 -3.58
C GLN A 21 3.32 3.85 -4.14
N ARG A 22 2.81 2.62 -3.98
CA ARG A 22 1.43 2.26 -4.32
C ARG A 22 0.42 3.06 -3.49
N LEU A 23 0.61 3.13 -2.17
CA LEU A 23 -0.27 3.86 -1.26
C LEU A 23 -0.32 5.36 -1.63
N ARG A 24 0.84 5.99 -1.82
CA ARG A 24 0.90 7.42 -2.20
C ARG A 24 0.20 7.71 -3.52
N ARG A 25 0.42 6.87 -4.53
CA ARG A 25 -0.26 7.04 -5.82
C ARG A 25 -1.79 6.90 -5.68
N TRP A 26 -2.27 6.07 -4.75
CA TRP A 26 -3.69 5.95 -4.46
C TRP A 26 -4.24 7.24 -3.85
N GLU A 27 -3.54 7.82 -2.87
CA GLU A 27 -3.87 9.11 -2.26
C GLU A 27 -3.88 10.24 -3.29
N GLU A 28 -2.87 10.30 -4.16
CA GLU A 28 -2.78 11.27 -5.26
C GLU A 28 -3.93 11.13 -6.27
N SER A 29 -4.48 9.92 -6.42
CA SER A 29 -5.65 9.66 -7.27
C SER A 29 -6.97 10.07 -6.59
N GLY A 30 -6.94 10.51 -5.33
CA GLY A 30 -8.11 10.84 -4.53
C GLY A 30 -8.78 9.61 -3.90
N GLY A 31 -8.11 8.46 -3.89
CA GLY A 31 -8.54 7.28 -3.17
C GLY A 31 -8.14 7.37 -1.70
N THR A 32 -9.03 6.98 -0.80
CA THR A 32 -8.71 6.88 0.63
C THR A 32 -8.21 5.48 0.93
N TRP A 33 -7.43 5.32 1.99
CA TRP A 33 -7.01 4.02 2.48
C TRP A 33 -7.28 3.94 3.99
N ALA A 34 -7.44 2.71 4.49
CA ALA A 34 -7.67 2.45 5.90
C ALA A 34 -6.87 1.24 6.36
N VAL A 35 -6.45 1.24 7.62
CA VAL A 35 -5.78 0.09 8.21
C VAL A 35 -6.81 -0.95 8.60
N ALA A 36 -6.90 -2.03 7.81
CA ALA A 36 -7.82 -3.13 8.07
C ALA A 36 -7.33 -4.04 9.21
N ALA A 37 -6.01 -4.30 9.29
CA ALA A 37 -5.43 -5.10 10.35
C ALA A 37 -3.97 -4.73 10.61
N ARG A 38 -3.51 -4.96 11.83
CA ARG A 38 -2.08 -4.94 12.19
C ARG A 38 -1.77 -6.21 12.95
N ARG A 39 -0.65 -6.85 12.62
CA ARG A 39 -0.18 -8.08 13.24
C ARG A 39 1.30 -7.96 13.56
N ALA A 40 1.62 -7.88 14.84
CA ALA A 40 2.98 -8.04 15.32
C ALA A 40 3.40 -9.50 15.20
N THR A 41 4.52 -9.76 14.54
CA THR A 41 5.16 -11.07 14.42
C THR A 41 6.54 -11.02 15.08
N PRO A 42 7.12 -12.15 15.51
CA PRO A 42 8.47 -12.16 16.07
C PRO A 42 9.56 -11.70 15.07
N SER A 43 9.23 -11.58 13.78
CA SER A 43 10.15 -11.13 12.73
C SER A 43 9.89 -9.69 12.26
N GLY A 44 8.87 -9.01 12.80
CA GLY A 44 8.49 -7.65 12.39
C GLY A 44 6.98 -7.39 12.52
N GLU A 45 6.54 -6.20 12.11
CA GLU A 45 5.11 -5.85 12.09
C GLU A 45 4.55 -5.97 10.69
N THR A 46 3.40 -6.64 10.54
CA THR A 46 2.65 -6.74 9.30
C THR A 46 1.40 -5.89 9.42
N VAL A 47 1.19 -4.98 8.47
CA VAL A 47 -0.02 -4.17 8.37
C VAL A 47 -0.79 -4.54 7.12
N THR A 48 -2.11 -4.54 7.23
CA THR A 48 -3.05 -4.76 6.13
C THR A 48 -3.78 -3.46 5.88
N LEU A 49 -3.62 -2.93 4.67
CA LEU A 49 -4.26 -1.71 4.21
C LEU A 49 -5.36 -2.07 3.22
N ALA A 50 -6.55 -1.51 3.44
CA ALA A 50 -7.66 -1.53 2.51
C ALA A 50 -7.67 -0.20 1.74
N LEU A 51 -7.55 -0.28 0.43
CA LEU A 51 -7.73 0.81 -0.50
C LEU A 51 -9.23 0.98 -0.76
N MET A 52 -9.78 2.11 -0.32
CA MET A 52 -11.18 2.46 -0.43
C MET A 52 -11.41 3.31 -1.69
N THR A 53 -12.57 3.15 -2.33
CA THR A 53 -12.98 4.05 -3.42
C THR A 53 -13.00 5.51 -2.95
N CYS A 54 -12.89 6.43 -3.91
CA CYS A 54 -13.03 7.88 -3.68
C CYS A 54 -14.39 8.25 -3.03
N ASP A 55 -15.44 7.42 -3.22
CA ASP A 55 -16.77 7.62 -2.62
C ASP A 55 -16.88 7.05 -1.20
N GLY A 56 -15.82 6.39 -0.69
CA GLY A 56 -15.75 5.87 0.68
C GLY A 56 -16.66 4.67 0.98
N GLY A 57 -17.34 4.13 -0.03
CA GLY A 57 -18.36 3.09 0.16
C GLY A 57 -17.91 1.66 -0.14
N GLU A 58 -16.87 1.45 -0.96
CA GLU A 58 -16.49 0.13 -1.47
C GLU A 58 -14.98 -0.11 -1.33
N GLU A 59 -14.61 -1.31 -0.86
CA GLU A 59 -13.23 -1.79 -0.85
C GLU A 59 -12.82 -2.14 -2.29
N MET A 60 -11.82 -1.44 -2.82
CA MET A 60 -11.29 -1.68 -4.17
C MET A 60 -10.22 -2.75 -4.16
N ASP A 61 -9.33 -2.70 -3.17
CA ASP A 61 -8.19 -3.60 -3.05
C ASP A 61 -7.75 -3.66 -1.60
N VAL A 62 -7.23 -4.80 -1.18
CA VAL A 62 -6.64 -4.96 0.14
C VAL A 62 -5.30 -5.65 -0.02
N PHE A 63 -4.26 -5.08 0.57
CA PHE A 63 -2.94 -5.68 0.55
C PHE A 63 -2.30 -5.65 1.93
N SER A 64 -1.52 -6.67 2.21
CA SER A 64 -0.73 -6.76 3.44
C SER A 64 0.74 -6.53 3.13
N SER A 65 1.37 -5.66 3.90
CA SER A 65 2.80 -5.43 3.82
C SER A 65 3.42 -5.50 5.22
N SER A 66 4.63 -6.05 5.29
CA SER A 66 5.41 -6.13 6.53
C SER A 66 6.59 -5.17 6.51
N ASP A 67 6.48 -4.17 5.65
CA ASP A 67 7.52 -3.22 5.38
C ASP A 67 7.58 -2.15 6.48
N PRO A 68 8.75 -1.93 7.11
CA PRO A 68 8.85 -1.01 8.24
C PRO A 68 8.57 0.45 7.85
N GLY A 69 8.89 0.88 6.63
CA GLY A 69 8.64 2.26 6.20
C GLY A 69 7.15 2.53 5.93
N LEU A 70 6.42 1.52 5.44
CA LEU A 70 4.96 1.59 5.35
C LEU A 70 4.33 1.62 6.74
N VAL A 71 4.80 0.77 7.66
CA VAL A 71 4.30 0.72 9.05
C VAL A 71 4.51 2.07 9.75
N GLU A 72 5.67 2.70 9.59
CA GLU A 72 5.96 4.02 10.14
C GLU A 72 5.07 5.11 9.51
N TYR A 73 4.90 5.11 8.18
CA TYR A 73 4.04 6.06 7.47
C TYR A 73 2.59 5.99 7.96
N VAL A 74 2.03 4.79 8.00
CA VAL A 74 0.65 4.50 8.43
C VAL A 74 0.43 4.75 9.92
N SER A 75 1.50 4.69 10.72
CA SER A 75 1.43 5.02 12.16
C SER A 75 1.55 6.52 12.42
N GLY A 76 2.13 7.28 11.49
CA GLY A 76 2.22 8.74 11.58
C GLY A 76 0.98 9.50 11.11
N ASP A 77 0.17 8.90 10.22
CA ASP A 77 -1.04 9.51 9.65
C ASP A 77 -2.33 9.26 10.47
N ALA A 78 -2.30 8.32 11.42
CA ALA A 78 -3.48 7.88 12.19
C ALA A 78 -3.89 8.80 13.37
N ASP A 79 -3.65 10.12 13.31
CA ASP A 79 -4.06 11.12 14.33
C ASP A 79 -5.37 11.83 13.96
#